data_AF-A0A3D0XA30-F1
#
_entry.id   AF-A0A3D0XA30-F1
#
_cell.length_a   1.000
_cell.length_b   1.000
_cell.length_c   1.000
_cell.angle_alpha   90.00
_cell.angle_beta   90.00
_cell.angle_gamma   90.00
#
_symmetry.space_group_name_H-M   'P 1'
#
loop_
_entity.id
_entity.type
_entity.pdbx_description
1 polymer ?
#
loop_
_entity_poly.entity_id
_entity_poly.type
_entity_poly.pdbx_seq_one_letter_code
_entity_poly.pdbx_strand_id
1 'polypeptide(L)'
;MKKVVTFEEALKRIEELEKENEELQEELEYYKNRKLSGRQKHNAKWMAIYNDFVSGYESGMTMVEIAKRNNVSERTIYRYKTYYDKMKEKEE
;
A
#
# COMPACT_ATOMS: atom_id res chain seq x y z
N MET A 1 8.84 -31.32 -24.31
CA MET A 1 9.89 -32.34 -24.04
C MET A 1 9.86 -32.65 -22.54
N LYS A 2 9.59 -33.89 -22.13
CA LYS A 2 9.71 -34.28 -20.71
C LYS A 2 11.20 -34.26 -20.36
N LYS A 3 11.66 -33.31 -19.54
CA LYS A 3 12.98 -33.40 -18.93
C LYS A 3 12.96 -34.63 -18.02
N VAL A 4 13.73 -35.65 -18.35
CA VAL A 4 13.99 -36.75 -17.42
C VAL A 4 14.96 -36.19 -16.40
N VAL A 5 14.43 -35.54 -15.37
CA VAL A 5 15.24 -35.07 -14.25
C VAL A 5 15.58 -36.30 -13.44
N THR A 6 16.88 -36.61 -13.34
CA THR A 6 17.29 -37.71 -12.47
C THR A 6 16.98 -37.34 -11.01
N PHE A 7 16.74 -38.34 -10.17
CA PHE A 7 16.42 -38.09 -8.76
C PHE A 7 17.50 -37.26 -8.07
N GLU A 8 18.77 -37.46 -8.43
CA GLU A 8 19.91 -36.69 -7.91
C GLU A 8 19.90 -35.22 -8.35
N GLU A 9 19.55 -34.93 -9.60
CA GLU A 9 19.42 -33.55 -10.08
C GLU A 9 18.24 -32.83 -9.41
N ALA A 10 17.14 -33.55 -9.15
CA ALA A 10 16.00 -33.00 -8.42
C ALA A 10 16.38 -32.66 -6.97
N LEU A 11 17.15 -33.52 -6.29
CA LEU A 11 17.65 -33.28 -4.94
C LEU A 11 18.59 -32.06 -4.88
N LYS A 12 19.54 -31.97 -5.81
CA LYS A 12 20.43 -30.79 -5.91
C LYS A 12 19.64 -29.50 -6.14
N ARG A 13 18.59 -29.55 -6.97
CA ARG A 13 17.76 -28.39 -7.22
C ARG A 13 16.92 -27.97 -6.00
N ILE A 14 16.48 -28.93 -5.21
CA ILE A 14 15.77 -28.65 -3.95
C ILE A 14 16.71 -27.95 -2.97
N GLU A 15 17.93 -28.47 -2.79
CA GLU A 15 18.94 -27.87 -1.89
C GLU A 15 19.31 -26.43 -2.30
N GLU A 16 19.48 -26.18 -3.60
CA GLU A 16 19.70 -24.83 -4.13
C GLU A 16 18.53 -23.88 -3.81
N LEU A 17 17.30 -24.36 -3.99
CA LEU A 17 16.10 -23.56 -3.75
C LEU A 17 15.86 -23.31 -2.27
N GLU A 18 16.20 -24.24 -1.39
CA GLU A 18 16.10 -24.06 0.06
C GLU A 18 17.04 -22.95 0.52
N LYS A 19 18.29 -22.95 0.04
CA LYS A 19 19.25 -21.89 0.33
C LYS A 19 18.80 -20.53 -0.21
N GLU A 20 18.32 -20.48 -1.44
CA GLU A 20 17.78 -19.24 -2.03
C GLU A 20 16.58 -18.72 -1.21
N ASN A 21 15.71 -19.61 -0.73
CA ASN A 21 14.55 -19.25 0.07
C ASN A 21 14.96 -18.71 1.46
N GLU A 22 16.00 -19.27 2.08
CA GLU A 22 16.57 -18.75 3.33
C GLU A 22 17.14 -17.33 3.14
N GLU A 23 17.94 -17.11 2.11
CA GLU A 23 18.52 -15.79 1.79
C GLU A 23 17.41 -14.74 1.52
N LEU A 24 16.36 -15.11 0.79
CA LEU A 24 15.21 -14.24 0.52
C LEU A 24 14.40 -13.93 1.80
N GLN A 25 14.28 -14.87 2.74
CA GLN A 25 13.61 -14.62 4.00
C GLN A 25 14.38 -13.61 4.86
N GLU A 26 15.71 -13.73 4.93
CA GLU A 26 16.56 -12.76 5.63
C GLU A 26 16.46 -11.37 5.00
N GLU A 27 16.44 -11.27 3.67
CA GLU A 27 16.28 -9.99 2.97
C GLU A 27 14.90 -9.35 3.24
N LEU A 28 13.84 -10.16 3.26
CA LEU A 28 12.49 -9.71 3.63
C LEU A 28 12.43 -9.22 5.08
N GLU A 29 13.09 -9.92 6.00
CA GLU A 29 13.14 -9.51 7.40
C GLU A 29 13.94 -8.21 7.57
N TYR A 30 15.05 -8.05 6.84
CA TYR A 30 15.79 -6.79 6.77
C TYR A 30 14.90 -5.65 6.27
N TYR A 31 14.15 -5.83 5.17
CA TYR A 31 13.27 -4.78 4.65
C TYR A 31 12.09 -4.46 5.57
N LYS A 32 11.53 -5.45 6.27
CA LYS A 32 10.47 -5.22 7.28
C LYS A 32 10.99 -4.39 8.44
N ASN A 33 12.21 -4.67 8.90
CA ASN A 33 12.82 -4.02 10.06
C ASN A 33 13.55 -2.71 9.70
N ARG A 34 13.78 -2.44 8.41
CA ARG A 34 14.44 -1.21 7.96
C ARG A 34 13.55 -0.01 8.25
N LYS A 35 14.07 0.93 9.05
CA LYS A 35 13.45 2.26 9.16
C LYS A 35 13.43 2.90 7.78
N LEU A 36 12.25 3.09 7.21
CA LEU A 36 12.03 3.91 6.03
C LEU A 36 12.31 5.38 6.40
N SER A 37 13.59 5.77 6.41
CA SER A 37 13.99 7.15 6.58
C SER A 37 13.55 7.94 5.34
N GLY A 38 12.61 8.85 5.53
CA GLY A 38 12.06 9.68 4.45
C GLY A 38 10.61 10.08 4.69
N ARG A 39 10.09 10.96 3.82
CA ARG A 39 8.67 11.32 3.81
C ARG A 39 7.87 10.09 3.39
N GLN A 40 7.10 9.54 4.32
CA GLN A 40 6.15 8.47 4.03
C GLN A 40 5.20 8.94 2.91
N LYS A 41 5.15 8.19 1.81
CA LYS A 41 4.11 8.39 0.79
C LYS A 41 2.75 8.11 1.44
N HIS A 42 1.68 8.65 0.85
CA HIS A 42 0.33 8.40 1.32
C HIS A 42 0.13 6.88 1.41
N ASN A 43 -0.09 6.40 2.63
CA ASN A 43 -0.18 4.96 2.92
C ASN A 43 -1.62 4.47 2.72
N ALA A 44 -1.85 3.16 2.86
CA ALA A 44 -3.17 2.56 2.70
C ALA A 44 -4.24 3.21 3.60
N LYS A 45 -3.87 3.59 4.83
CA LYS A 45 -4.77 4.31 5.75
C LYS A 45 -5.17 5.68 5.21
N TRP A 46 -4.24 6.43 4.64
CA TRP A 46 -4.53 7.71 4.01
C TRP A 46 -5.48 7.54 2.82
N MET A 47 -5.21 6.56 1.95
CA MET A 47 -6.04 6.29 0.76
C MET A 47 -7.47 5.90 1.16
N ALA A 48 -7.64 5.10 2.21
CA ALA A 48 -8.96 4.70 2.70
C ALA A 48 -9.80 5.91 3.15
N ILE A 49 -9.21 6.81 3.95
CA ILE A 49 -9.90 8.01 4.45
C ILE A 49 -10.18 8.98 3.29
N TYR A 50 -9.25 9.12 2.34
CA TYR A 50 -9.46 9.96 1.17
C TYR A 50 -10.60 9.45 0.29
N ASN A 51 -10.69 8.13 0.07
CA ASN A 51 -11.79 7.55 -0.71
C ASN A 51 -13.14 7.72 -0.02
N ASP A 52 -13.23 7.51 1.30
CA ASP A 52 -14.47 7.76 2.06
C ASP A 52 -14.83 9.26 2.05
N PHE A 53 -13.82 10.14 2.04
CA PHE A 53 -14.04 11.57 1.81
C PHE A 53 -14.64 11.86 0.44
N VAL A 54 -14.07 11.32 -0.66
CA VAL A 54 -14.59 11.55 -2.02
C VAL A 54 -16.03 11.05 -2.13
N SER A 55 -16.31 9.83 -1.69
CA SER A 55 -17.67 9.27 -1.71
C SER A 55 -18.63 10.08 -0.85
N GLY A 56 -18.22 10.52 0.34
CA GLY A 56 -19.03 11.35 1.23
C GLY A 56 -19.32 12.72 0.61
N TYR A 57 -18.31 13.37 0.06
CA TYR A 57 -18.42 14.70 -0.54
C TYR A 57 -19.31 14.68 -1.80
N GLU A 58 -19.13 13.70 -2.69
CA GLU A 58 -19.98 13.52 -3.87
C GLU A 58 -21.43 13.14 -3.52
N SER A 59 -21.64 12.46 -2.39
CA SER A 59 -23.00 12.17 -1.87
C SER A 59 -23.68 13.37 -1.20
N GLY A 60 -23.00 14.52 -1.08
CA GLY A 60 -23.52 15.74 -0.48
C GLY A 60 -23.41 15.81 1.05
N MET A 61 -22.63 14.93 1.70
CA MET A 61 -22.35 15.06 3.14
C MET A 61 -21.51 16.29 3.43
N THR A 62 -21.73 16.87 4.60
CA THR A 62 -20.92 18.01 5.06
C THR A 62 -19.53 17.54 5.50
N MET A 63 -18.55 18.45 5.41
CA MET A 63 -17.17 18.18 5.84
C MET A 63 -17.07 17.71 7.29
N VAL A 64 -17.94 18.24 8.15
CA VAL A 64 -18.00 17.92 9.57
C VAL A 64 -18.49 16.48 9.79
N GLU A 65 -19.48 16.04 9.02
CA GLU A 65 -20.00 14.67 9.09
C GLU A 65 -18.96 13.65 8.61
N ILE A 66 -18.28 13.96 7.51
CA ILE A 66 -17.20 13.11 6.97
C ILE A 66 -16.04 13.03 7.98
N ALA A 67 -15.68 14.14 8.62
CA ALA A 67 -14.64 14.18 9.65
C ALA A 67 -14.99 13.27 10.85
N LYS A 68 -16.22 13.38 11.35
CA LYS A 68 -16.73 12.54 12.45
C LYS A 68 -16.77 11.06 12.08
N ARG A 69 -17.29 10.73 10.89
CA ARG A 69 -17.36 9.35 10.37
C ARG A 69 -16.00 8.67 10.28
N ASN A 70 -14.99 9.42 9.84
CA ASN A 70 -13.62 8.91 9.68
C ASN A 70 -12.75 9.04 10.94
N ASN A 71 -13.29 9.61 12.02
CA ASN A 71 -12.55 9.94 13.24
C ASN A 71 -11.26 10.76 12.96
N VAL A 72 -11.38 11.76 12.09
CA VAL A 72 -10.29 12.69 11.74
C VAL A 72 -10.69 14.13 12.02
N SER A 73 -9.69 15.01 12.17
CA SER A 73 -9.97 16.44 12.30
C SER A 73 -10.59 17.01 11.04
N GLU A 74 -11.45 18.02 11.17
CA GLU A 74 -12.01 18.77 10.04
C GLU A 74 -10.90 19.33 9.14
N ARG A 75 -9.78 19.77 9.72
CA ARG A 75 -8.61 20.24 8.98
C ARG A 75 -8.06 19.20 7.99
N THR A 76 -8.13 17.91 8.33
CA THR A 76 -7.74 16.81 7.42
C THR A 76 -8.68 16.74 6.22
N ILE A 77 -9.98 16.85 6.47
CA ILE A 77 -11.02 16.85 5.43
C ILE A 77 -10.91 18.08 4.53
N TYR A 78 -10.66 19.27 5.08
CA TYR A 78 -10.38 20.46 4.28
C TYR A 78 -9.14 20.32 3.39
N ARG A 79 -8.06 19.68 3.87
CA ARG A 79 -6.90 19.35 3.03
C ARG A 79 -7.25 18.40 1.90
N TYR A 80 -8.14 17.43 2.15
CA TYR A 80 -8.60 16.51 1.12
C TYR A 80 -9.43 17.21 0.06
N LYS A 81 -10.29 18.15 0.46
CA LYS A 81 -10.99 19.04 -0.47
C LYS A 81 -10.04 19.75 -1.42
N THR A 82 -9.01 20.42 -0.87
CA THR A 82 -8.04 21.14 -1.71
C THR A 82 -7.31 20.22 -2.68
N TYR A 83 -7.04 18.98 -2.28
CA TYR A 83 -6.42 18.00 -3.16
C TYR A 83 -7.39 17.53 -4.25
N TYR A 84 -8.64 17.25 -3.88
CA TYR A 84 -9.71 16.87 -4.80
C TYR A 84 -9.97 17.95 -5.85
N ASP A 85 -10.15 19.20 -5.42
CA ASP A 85 -10.37 20.35 -6.31
C ASP A 85 -9.21 20.48 -7.32
N LYS A 86 -7.95 20.38 -6.86
CA LYS A 86 -6.76 20.40 -7.72
C LYS A 86 -6.65 19.24 -8.70
N MET A 87 -7.23 18.08 -8.38
CA MET A 87 -7.26 16.94 -9.30
C MET A 87 -8.34 17.14 -10.35
N LYS A 88 -9.52 17.63 -9.95
CA LYS A 88 -10.61 17.98 -10.86
C LYS A 88 -10.21 19.05 -11.87
N GLU A 89 -9.55 20.11 -11.42
CA GLU A 89 -9.03 21.18 -12.31
C GLU A 89 -7.99 20.70 -13.33
N LYS A 90 -7.37 19.52 -13.13
CA LYS A 90 -6.40 18.95 -14.07
C LYS A 90 -7.02 17.94 -15.04
N GLU A 91 -8.21 17.44 -14.73
CA GLU A 91 -8.96 16.52 -15.58
C GLU A 91 -9.84 17.27 -16.59
N GLU A 92 -10.12 18.55 -16.34
CA GLU A 92 -10.75 19.50 -17.28
C GLU A 92 -9.72 20.15 -18.23
#